data_AF-A0A7W1EP32-F1
#
_entry.id   AF-A0A7W1EP32-F1
#
_cell.length_a   1.000
_cell.length_b   1.000
_cell.length_c   1.000
_cell.angle_alpha   90.00
_cell.angle_beta   90.00
_cell.angle_gamma   90.00
#
_symmetry.space_group_name_H-M   'P 1'
#
loop_
_entity.id
_entity.type
_entity.pdbx_description
1 polymer ?
#
loop_
_entity_poly.entity_id
_entity_poly.type
_entity_poly.pdbx_seq_one_letter_code
_entity_poly.pdbx_strand_id
1 'polypeptide(L)'
;MNHVAVLWLVAIAMASLARWSTVGDPTLWRRPALVLGASLGIAFTVRPLDAVLIGGVIAVAQAVLLRADSRRLRSVLWQIMAGLVPVALLAIVHIRTTGAPFRFGYEVLYGKAHELGFHVDPYGSVHTPLRAATFVSKYLARLSVSLFEWPLPALGLLGAGLLAIRRPSRWDFVLVGLILAQVAGYAMYWHEGDFRGPRFLFSALPAVTILFVRAHRQLARRVPGTRARVVRLLVPICLILSWTTWQLSVGALRRAHDLRIAPIAARVDADSVARASNVHHALVFVAERWPSRLIRRLWALDMDRASAMRLMYTGEFCSVQQAIETEEAVPRAKIAGRLQRLAAIASAGRIDAVTFARCRAEAARDNEGTANFAPFLASNTIDHDGRIGGDVVYALDLGPRNELLRARFGDRSWYRFAPRRTAGHLAPELFPYPAANATDSPR
;
A
#
# COMPACT_ATOMS: atom_id res chain seq x y z
N MET A 1 -4.85 -4.98 1.67
CA MET A 1 -3.60 -5.73 1.46
C MET A 1 -3.50 -6.12 -0.01
N ASN A 2 -3.05 -5.21 -0.88
CA ASN A 2 -3.27 -5.35 -2.33
C ASN A 2 -2.07 -6.00 -3.06
N HIS A 3 -0.89 -5.99 -2.45
CA HIS A 3 0.34 -6.49 -3.08
C HIS A 3 0.42 -8.02 -3.13
N VAL A 4 0.03 -8.69 -2.04
CA VAL A 4 0.09 -10.16 -1.93
C VAL A 4 -0.89 -10.83 -2.90
N ALA A 5 -2.11 -10.29 -3.00
CA ALA A 5 -3.11 -10.78 -3.95
C ALA A 5 -2.59 -10.67 -5.40
N VAL A 6 -2.02 -9.51 -5.77
CA VAL A 6 -1.48 -9.31 -7.12
C VAL A 6 -0.25 -10.18 -7.37
N LEU A 7 0.65 -10.33 -6.40
CA LEU A 7 1.79 -11.26 -6.49
C LEU A 7 1.31 -12.68 -6.84
N TRP A 8 0.28 -13.17 -6.14
CA TRP A 8 -0.28 -14.50 -6.37
C TRP A 8 -0.90 -14.61 -7.77
N LEU A 9 -1.69 -13.62 -8.21
CA LEU A 9 -2.27 -13.58 -9.56
C LEU A 9 -1.20 -13.53 -10.65
N VAL A 10 -0.13 -12.78 -10.43
CA VAL A 10 1.02 -12.69 -11.35
C VAL A 10 1.75 -14.04 -11.42
N ALA A 11 1.95 -14.72 -10.29
CA ALA A 11 2.56 -16.05 -10.29
C ALA A 11 1.71 -17.06 -11.08
N ILE A 12 0.37 -17.02 -10.94
CA ILE A 12 -0.56 -17.84 -11.72
C ILE A 12 -0.49 -17.49 -13.20
N ALA A 13 -0.47 -16.20 -13.54
CA ALA A 13 -0.33 -15.73 -14.92
C ALA A 13 0.97 -16.26 -15.55
N MET A 14 2.11 -16.13 -14.86
CA MET A 14 3.41 -16.63 -15.34
C MET A 14 3.41 -18.15 -15.52
N ALA A 15 2.87 -18.90 -14.57
CA ALA A 15 2.75 -20.36 -14.68
C ALA A 15 1.84 -20.77 -15.84
N SER A 16 0.74 -20.05 -16.03
CA SER A 16 -0.21 -20.30 -17.12
C SER A 16 0.39 -19.95 -18.49
N LEU A 17 1.16 -18.86 -18.58
CA LEU A 17 1.92 -18.52 -19.79
C LEU A 17 2.95 -19.61 -20.14
N ALA A 18 3.67 -20.11 -19.13
CA ALA A 18 4.61 -21.21 -19.33
C ALA A 18 3.91 -22.45 -19.91
N ARG A 19 2.79 -22.88 -19.31
CA ARG A 19 1.99 -24.01 -19.81
C ARG A 19 1.44 -23.75 -21.21
N TRP A 20 0.86 -22.56 -21.44
CA TRP A 20 0.31 -22.18 -22.74
C TRP A 20 1.37 -22.26 -23.86
N SER A 21 2.61 -21.84 -23.57
CA SER A 21 3.69 -21.82 -24.55
C SER A 21 4.31 -23.20 -24.87
N THR A 22 4.15 -24.20 -23.99
CA THR A 22 4.77 -25.53 -24.14
C THR A 22 3.80 -26.57 -24.68
N VAL A 23 2.50 -26.39 -24.46
CA VAL A 23 1.47 -27.30 -24.98
C VAL A 23 1.45 -27.23 -26.51
N GLY A 24 1.63 -28.39 -27.15
CA GLY A 24 1.56 -28.54 -28.61
C GLY A 24 0.14 -28.77 -29.15
N ASP A 25 -0.75 -29.35 -28.33
CA ASP A 25 -2.13 -29.64 -28.71
C ASP A 25 -3.03 -28.38 -28.57
N PRO A 26 -3.64 -27.91 -29.68
CA PRO A 26 -4.54 -26.75 -29.66
C PRO A 26 -5.74 -26.88 -28.72
N THR A 27 -6.24 -28.10 -28.50
CA THR A 27 -7.42 -28.33 -27.63
C THR A 27 -7.12 -28.00 -26.17
N LEU A 28 -5.86 -28.12 -25.76
CA LEU A 28 -5.39 -27.89 -24.41
C LEU A 28 -4.99 -26.44 -24.13
N TRP A 29 -4.97 -25.55 -25.13
CA TRP A 29 -4.63 -24.13 -24.94
C TRP A 29 -5.70 -23.33 -24.19
N ARG A 30 -6.95 -23.76 -24.23
CA ARG A 30 -8.09 -22.99 -23.70
C ARG A 30 -7.97 -22.72 -22.21
N ARG A 31 -7.70 -23.75 -21.40
CA ARG A 31 -7.61 -23.63 -19.94
C ARG A 31 -6.51 -22.66 -19.48
N PRO A 32 -5.23 -22.81 -19.87
CA PRO A 32 -4.19 -21.87 -19.45
C PRO A 32 -4.41 -20.46 -19.99
N ALA A 33 -5.02 -20.31 -21.17
CA ALA A 33 -5.37 -18.99 -21.69
C ALA A 33 -6.44 -18.28 -20.85
N LEU A 34 -7.53 -18.98 -20.49
CA LEU A 34 -8.57 -18.44 -19.62
C LEU A 34 -8.02 -18.05 -18.24
N VAL A 35 -7.21 -18.92 -17.63
CA VAL A 35 -6.58 -18.66 -16.33
C VAL A 35 -5.65 -17.46 -16.41
N LEU A 36 -4.79 -17.39 -17.43
CA LEU A 36 -3.90 -16.24 -17.66
C LEU A 36 -4.69 -14.94 -17.79
N GLY A 37 -5.76 -14.94 -18.58
CA GLY A 37 -6.61 -13.78 -18.81
C GLY A 37 -7.32 -13.31 -17.54
N ALA A 38 -8.01 -14.24 -16.86
CA ALA A 38 -8.71 -13.97 -15.61
C ALA A 38 -7.75 -13.46 -14.52
N SER A 39 -6.56 -14.05 -14.38
CA SER A 39 -5.57 -13.61 -13.40
C SER A 39 -5.10 -12.17 -13.65
N LEU A 40 -4.81 -11.80 -14.90
CA LEU A 40 -4.43 -10.42 -15.25
C LEU A 40 -5.60 -9.44 -15.09
N GLY A 41 -6.82 -9.86 -15.46
CA GLY A 41 -8.03 -9.05 -15.30
C GLY A 41 -8.35 -8.77 -13.83
N ILE A 42 -8.29 -9.78 -12.96
CA ILE A 42 -8.46 -9.61 -11.50
C ILE A 42 -7.29 -8.79 -10.93
N ALA A 43 -6.06 -8.99 -11.41
CA ALA A 43 -4.94 -8.17 -10.96
C ALA A 43 -5.17 -6.69 -11.31
N PHE A 44 -5.79 -6.39 -12.46
CA PHE A 44 -6.13 -5.04 -12.85
C PHE A 44 -7.14 -4.38 -11.90
N THR A 45 -8.11 -5.12 -11.35
CA THR A 45 -9.06 -4.57 -10.37
C THR A 45 -8.43 -4.25 -9.02
N VAL A 46 -7.25 -4.80 -8.73
CA VAL A 46 -6.54 -4.61 -7.46
C VAL A 46 -5.39 -3.60 -7.59
N ARG A 47 -4.58 -3.72 -8.65
CA ARG A 47 -3.44 -2.82 -8.99
C ARG A 47 -3.35 -2.67 -10.52
N PRO A 48 -4.08 -1.71 -11.11
CA PRO A 48 -4.14 -1.53 -12.57
C PRO A 48 -2.77 -1.40 -13.25
N LEU A 49 -1.87 -0.61 -12.66
CA LEU A 49 -0.53 -0.37 -13.21
C LEU A 49 0.29 -1.67 -13.31
N ASP A 50 0.30 -2.49 -12.26
CA ASP A 50 1.03 -3.77 -12.27
C ASP A 50 0.50 -4.69 -13.36
N ALA A 51 -0.82 -4.80 -13.47
CA ALA A 51 -1.46 -5.66 -14.46
C ALA A 51 -1.18 -5.21 -15.90
N VAL A 52 -1.17 -3.89 -16.16
CA VAL A 52 -0.84 -3.34 -17.48
C VAL A 52 0.62 -3.60 -17.84
N LEU A 53 1.55 -3.32 -16.94
CA LEU A 53 2.99 -3.52 -17.19
C LEU A 53 3.32 -5.00 -17.44
N ILE A 54 2.78 -5.89 -16.61
CA ILE A 54 2.98 -7.34 -16.75
C ILE A 54 2.28 -7.87 -17.99
N GLY A 55 1.02 -7.47 -18.20
CA GLY A 55 0.23 -7.82 -19.38
C GLY A 55 0.92 -7.39 -20.68
N GLY A 56 1.56 -6.21 -20.70
CA GLY A 56 2.35 -5.73 -21.83
C GLY A 56 3.53 -6.62 -22.16
N VAL A 57 4.34 -7.02 -21.17
CA VAL A 57 5.47 -7.94 -21.39
C VAL A 57 4.98 -9.31 -21.87
N ILE A 58 3.90 -9.82 -21.28
CA ILE A 58 3.28 -11.09 -21.69
C ILE A 58 2.75 -10.99 -23.13
N ALA A 59 2.09 -9.89 -23.50
CA ALA A 59 1.58 -9.68 -24.85
C ALA A 59 2.71 -9.65 -25.88
N VAL A 60 3.83 -8.97 -25.60
CA VAL A 60 5.02 -8.99 -26.45
C VAL A 60 5.57 -10.42 -26.60
N ALA A 61 5.69 -11.17 -25.50
CA ALA A 61 6.14 -12.55 -25.53
C ALA A 61 5.21 -13.46 -26.36
N GLN A 62 3.89 -13.29 -26.22
CA GLN A 62 2.89 -14.03 -26.98
C GLN A 62 2.89 -13.65 -28.46
N ALA A 63 3.10 -12.37 -28.80
CA ALA A 63 3.21 -11.92 -30.19
C ALA A 63 4.35 -12.62 -30.95
N VAL A 64 5.50 -12.81 -30.29
CA VAL A 64 6.62 -13.58 -30.87
C VAL A 64 6.23 -15.03 -31.13
N LEU A 65 5.46 -15.66 -30.24
CA LEU A 65 4.99 -17.04 -30.40
C LEU A 65 3.89 -17.17 -31.47
N LEU A 66 3.02 -16.17 -31.59
CA LEU A 66 1.96 -16.12 -32.61
C LEU A 66 2.52 -15.99 -34.02
N ARG A 67 3.66 -15.30 -34.20
CA ARG A 67 4.36 -15.24 -35.49
C ARG A 67 4.81 -16.62 -35.96
N ALA A 68 5.10 -17.54 -35.05
CA ALA A 68 5.51 -18.90 -35.36
C ALA A 68 4.32 -19.87 -35.50
N ASP A 69 3.21 -19.65 -34.80
CA ASP A 69 2.00 -20.48 -34.90
C ASP A 69 0.73 -19.63 -34.71
N SER A 70 0.11 -19.26 -35.83
CA SER A 70 -1.09 -18.41 -35.87
C SER A 70 -2.33 -19.09 -35.27
N ARG A 71 -2.36 -20.42 -35.19
CA ARG A 71 -3.49 -21.17 -34.59
C ARG A 71 -3.69 -20.79 -33.12
N ARG A 72 -2.64 -20.31 -32.46
CA ARG A 72 -2.68 -19.82 -31.07
C ARG A 72 -3.55 -18.58 -30.91
N LEU A 73 -3.89 -17.84 -31.97
CA LEU A 73 -4.69 -16.62 -31.89
C LEU A 73 -6.04 -16.83 -31.20
N ARG A 74 -6.71 -17.95 -31.50
CA ARG A 74 -8.00 -18.29 -30.88
C ARG A 74 -7.90 -18.40 -29.36
N SER A 75 -6.79 -18.93 -28.86
CA SER A 75 -6.55 -19.02 -27.42
C SER A 75 -6.28 -17.66 -26.79
N VAL A 76 -5.63 -16.75 -27.50
CA VAL A 76 -5.44 -15.37 -27.03
C VAL A 76 -6.78 -14.63 -26.95
N LEU A 77 -7.71 -14.89 -27.87
CA LEU A 77 -9.08 -14.34 -27.75
C LEU A 77 -9.77 -14.84 -26.47
N TRP A 78 -9.63 -16.12 -26.10
CA TRP A 78 -10.15 -16.63 -24.82
C TRP A 78 -9.53 -15.92 -23.62
N GLN A 79 -8.22 -15.65 -23.65
CA GLN A 79 -7.52 -14.89 -22.63
C GLN A 79 -8.06 -13.47 -22.51
N ILE A 80 -8.26 -12.76 -23.63
CA ILE A 80 -8.81 -11.40 -23.65
C ILE A 80 -10.22 -11.41 -23.06
N MET A 81 -11.09 -12.31 -23.49
CA MET A 81 -12.46 -12.41 -22.98
C MET A 81 -12.48 -12.68 -21.46
N ALA A 82 -11.64 -13.60 -20.97
CA ALA A 82 -11.55 -13.89 -19.53
C ALA A 82 -11.02 -12.69 -18.72
N GLY A 83 -10.07 -11.94 -19.27
CA GLY A 83 -9.55 -10.73 -18.63
C GLY A 83 -10.51 -9.54 -18.66
N LEU A 84 -11.34 -9.43 -19.70
CA LEU A 84 -12.30 -8.34 -19.83
C LEU A 84 -13.44 -8.41 -18.82
N VAL A 85 -13.85 -9.59 -18.36
CA VAL A 85 -14.94 -9.75 -17.38
C VAL A 85 -14.68 -8.93 -16.09
N PRO A 86 -13.58 -9.13 -15.34
CA PRO A 86 -13.30 -8.35 -14.14
C PRO A 86 -13.04 -6.86 -14.45
N VAL A 87 -12.43 -6.53 -15.59
CA VAL A 87 -12.20 -5.13 -16.00
C VAL A 87 -13.51 -4.41 -16.28
N ALA A 88 -14.47 -5.06 -16.93
CA ALA A 88 -15.80 -4.52 -17.21
C ALA A 88 -16.59 -4.31 -15.92
N LEU A 89 -16.52 -5.25 -14.97
CA LEU A 89 -17.12 -5.07 -13.64
C LEU A 89 -16.55 -3.85 -12.92
N LEU A 90 -15.22 -3.68 -12.94
CA LEU A 90 -14.58 -2.50 -12.38
C LEU A 90 -15.02 -1.20 -13.08
N ALA A 91 -15.11 -1.21 -14.41
CA ALA A 91 -15.57 -0.06 -15.19
C ALA A 91 -17.01 0.34 -14.84
N ILE A 92 -17.91 -0.64 -14.62
CA ILE A 92 -19.28 -0.40 -14.15
C ILE A 92 -19.26 0.27 -12.77
N VAL A 93 -18.44 -0.25 -11.85
CA VAL A 93 -18.29 0.35 -10.51
C VAL A 93 -17.79 1.79 -10.60
N HIS A 94 -16.80 2.08 -11.45
CA HIS A 94 -16.32 3.45 -11.63
C HIS A 94 -17.36 4.36 -12.27
N ILE A 95 -18.10 3.94 -13.30
CA ILE A 95 -19.19 4.75 -13.87
C ILE A 95 -20.19 5.14 -12.77
N ARG A 96 -20.52 4.21 -11.86
CA ARG A 96 -21.46 4.45 -10.76
C ARG A 96 -20.90 5.31 -9.62
N THR A 97 -19.58 5.34 -9.42
CA THR A 97 -18.96 5.98 -8.23
C THR A 97 -18.17 7.25 -8.55
N THR A 98 -17.53 7.31 -9.71
CA THR A 98 -16.67 8.42 -10.16
C THR A 98 -17.15 9.08 -11.45
N GLY A 99 -18.17 8.51 -12.10
CA GLY A 99 -18.81 9.04 -13.30
C GLY A 99 -18.16 8.65 -14.62
N ALA A 100 -17.06 7.90 -14.63
CA ALA A 100 -16.39 7.45 -15.85
C ALA A 100 -15.63 6.13 -15.65
N PRO A 101 -15.55 5.24 -16.67
CA PRO A 101 -15.05 3.86 -16.51
C PRO A 101 -13.58 3.75 -16.10
N PHE A 102 -12.75 4.71 -16.51
CA PHE A 102 -11.32 4.75 -16.22
C PHE A 102 -10.92 5.90 -15.29
N ARG A 103 -11.89 6.57 -14.69
CA ARG A 103 -11.64 7.59 -13.67
C ARG A 103 -11.60 6.91 -12.31
N PHE A 104 -10.40 6.53 -11.88
CA PHE A 104 -10.24 5.75 -10.65
C PHE A 104 -10.54 6.60 -9.41
N GLY A 105 -11.09 5.96 -8.36
CA GLY A 105 -11.37 6.64 -7.09
C GLY A 105 -10.13 7.31 -6.50
N TYR A 106 -8.94 6.76 -6.72
CA TYR A 106 -7.67 7.38 -6.31
C TYR A 106 -7.48 8.78 -6.94
N GLU A 107 -7.72 8.92 -8.24
CA GLU A 107 -7.64 10.21 -8.95
C GLU A 107 -8.73 11.18 -8.49
N VAL A 108 -9.96 10.70 -8.29
CA VAL A 108 -11.06 11.55 -7.77
C VAL A 108 -10.72 12.12 -6.39
N LEU A 109 -10.11 11.28 -5.54
CA LEU A 109 -9.83 11.63 -4.16
C LEU A 109 -8.59 12.51 -4.00
N TYR A 110 -7.58 12.32 -4.84
CA TYR A 110 -6.26 12.91 -4.66
C TYR A 110 -5.82 13.83 -5.80
N GLY A 111 -6.59 13.89 -6.90
CA GLY A 111 -6.34 14.76 -8.04
C GLY A 111 -5.17 14.31 -8.92
N LYS A 112 -4.96 15.06 -10.01
CA LYS A 112 -4.00 14.74 -11.08
C LYS A 112 -2.54 14.75 -10.66
N ALA A 113 -2.19 15.45 -9.57
CA ALA A 113 -0.83 15.44 -9.03
C ALA A 113 -0.35 14.05 -8.57
N HIS A 114 -1.24 13.05 -8.55
CA HIS A 114 -0.93 11.67 -8.20
C HIS A 114 -0.81 10.73 -9.41
N GLU A 115 -0.92 11.26 -10.64
CA GLU A 115 -0.75 10.51 -11.88
C GLU A 115 0.72 10.05 -12.06
N LEU A 116 0.96 9.27 -13.13
CA LEU A 116 2.29 8.87 -13.53
C LEU A 116 2.92 9.96 -14.41
N GLY A 117 4.21 10.20 -14.24
CA GLY A 117 4.99 11.08 -15.09
C GLY A 117 5.78 12.12 -14.32
N PHE A 118 6.38 13.05 -15.06
CA PHE A 118 7.24 14.08 -14.49
C PHE A 118 6.45 15.38 -14.32
N HIS A 119 5.99 15.61 -13.10
CA HIS A 119 5.21 16.80 -12.72
C HIS A 119 5.51 17.19 -11.27
N VAL A 120 4.92 18.30 -10.82
CA VAL A 120 4.93 18.65 -9.40
C VAL A 120 4.12 17.60 -8.64
N ASP A 121 4.76 16.98 -7.65
CA ASP A 121 4.14 15.97 -6.81
C ASP A 121 3.16 16.61 -5.81
N PRO A 122 2.32 15.81 -5.12
CA PRO A 122 1.31 16.32 -4.18
C PRO A 122 1.90 17.10 -2.99
N TYR A 123 3.19 16.95 -2.72
CA TYR A 123 3.88 17.68 -1.66
C TYR A 123 4.53 18.98 -2.19
N GLY A 124 4.38 19.27 -3.49
CA GLY A 124 4.91 20.47 -4.13
C GLY A 124 6.34 20.32 -4.67
N SER A 125 6.94 19.13 -4.60
CA SER A 125 8.29 18.90 -5.12
C SER A 125 8.23 18.41 -6.57
N VAL A 126 9.17 18.85 -7.42
CA VAL A 126 9.19 18.43 -8.83
C VAL A 126 9.68 16.97 -8.94
N HIS A 127 8.92 16.12 -9.63
CA HIS A 127 9.38 14.77 -10.02
C HIS A 127 10.07 14.84 -11.37
N THR A 128 11.40 14.66 -11.40
CA THR A 128 12.23 14.76 -12.60
C THR A 128 12.80 13.38 -13.00
N PRO A 129 13.30 13.22 -14.25
CA PRO A 129 14.00 11.98 -14.64
C PRO A 129 15.17 11.62 -13.72
N LEU A 130 15.91 12.62 -13.21
CA LEU A 130 16.99 12.39 -12.25
C LEU A 130 16.44 11.85 -10.94
N ARG A 131 15.35 12.41 -10.41
CA ARG A 131 14.67 11.92 -9.20
C ARG A 131 14.13 10.50 -9.41
N ALA A 132 13.57 10.21 -10.57
CA ALA A 132 13.17 8.85 -10.93
C ALA A 132 14.35 7.86 -10.91
N ALA A 133 15.53 8.24 -11.43
CA ALA A 133 16.74 7.42 -11.31
C ALA A 133 17.14 7.18 -9.84
N THR A 134 17.00 8.18 -8.97
CA THR A 134 17.24 7.99 -7.52
C THR A 134 16.24 7.00 -6.90
N PHE A 135 14.98 6.99 -7.33
CA PHE A 135 14.00 6.02 -6.84
C PHE A 135 14.32 4.61 -7.33
N VAL A 136 14.72 4.45 -8.60
CA VAL A 136 15.18 3.16 -9.13
C VAL A 136 16.35 2.63 -8.29
N SER A 137 17.35 3.46 -8.00
CA SER A 137 18.49 3.08 -7.15
C SER A 137 18.02 2.62 -5.77
N LYS A 138 17.14 3.38 -5.11
CA LYS A 138 16.55 3.00 -3.81
C LYS A 138 15.77 1.69 -3.87
N TYR A 139 14.97 1.47 -4.92
CA TYR A 139 14.20 0.23 -5.10
C TYR A 139 15.12 -0.97 -5.24
N LEU A 140 16.16 -0.88 -6.09
CA LEU A 140 17.10 -1.96 -6.32
C LEU A 140 17.96 -2.22 -5.07
N ALA A 141 18.43 -1.18 -4.39
CA ALA A 141 19.18 -1.32 -3.14
C ALA A 141 18.35 -2.05 -2.07
N ARG A 142 17.10 -1.62 -1.86
CA ARG A 142 16.19 -2.29 -0.91
C ARG A 142 15.84 -3.70 -1.35
N LEU A 143 15.59 -3.93 -2.64
CA LEU A 143 15.34 -5.29 -3.14
C LEU A 143 16.54 -6.20 -2.86
N SER A 144 17.75 -5.70 -3.08
CA SER A 144 18.98 -6.47 -2.88
C SER A 144 19.17 -6.95 -1.44
N VAL A 145 18.79 -6.12 -0.46
CA VAL A 145 18.93 -6.45 0.97
C VAL A 145 17.72 -7.21 1.52
N SER A 146 16.49 -6.84 1.12
CA SER A 146 15.26 -7.39 1.68
C SER A 146 14.73 -8.64 0.98
N LEU A 147 15.15 -8.97 -0.25
CA LEU A 147 14.54 -10.06 -1.04
C LEU A 147 14.56 -11.42 -0.31
N PHE A 148 15.69 -11.76 0.31
CA PHE A 148 15.88 -13.02 1.03
C PHE A 148 16.20 -12.84 2.51
N GLU A 149 16.25 -11.59 3.00
CA GLU A 149 16.58 -11.26 4.40
C GLU A 149 17.85 -11.98 4.89
N TRP A 150 18.87 -12.07 4.04
CA TRP A 150 20.10 -12.85 4.28
C TRP A 150 21.34 -11.94 4.19
N PRO A 151 22.55 -12.38 4.56
CA PRO A 151 23.69 -11.47 4.70
C PRO A 151 24.31 -10.99 3.38
N LEU A 152 23.84 -11.47 2.22
CA LEU A 152 24.42 -11.13 0.91
C LEU A 152 23.48 -10.26 0.07
N PRO A 153 23.99 -9.25 -0.65
CA PRO A 153 23.20 -8.50 -1.63
C PRO A 153 22.70 -9.42 -2.76
N ALA A 154 21.41 -9.72 -2.79
CA ALA A 154 20.81 -10.69 -3.71
C ALA A 154 20.96 -10.27 -5.19
N LEU A 155 20.86 -8.97 -5.48
CA LEU A 155 20.99 -8.48 -6.86
C LEU A 155 22.44 -8.55 -7.38
N GLY A 156 23.44 -8.52 -6.50
CA GLY A 156 24.84 -8.70 -6.91
C GLY A 156 25.09 -10.12 -7.43
N LEU A 157 24.59 -11.12 -6.70
CA LEU A 157 24.65 -12.53 -7.13
C LEU A 157 23.82 -12.77 -8.40
N LEU A 158 22.64 -12.16 -8.50
CA LEU A 158 21.83 -12.19 -9.71
C LEU A 158 22.61 -11.64 -10.91
N GLY A 159 23.18 -10.44 -10.78
CA GLY A 159 23.95 -9.79 -11.84
C GLY A 159 25.15 -10.63 -12.29
N ALA A 160 25.95 -11.14 -11.35
CA ALA A 160 27.08 -12.02 -11.67
C ALA A 160 26.63 -13.30 -12.41
N GLY A 161 25.53 -13.90 -11.99
CA GLY A 161 24.99 -15.08 -12.66
C GLY A 161 24.38 -14.79 -14.02
N LEU A 162 23.78 -13.60 -14.23
CA LEU A 162 23.31 -13.16 -15.54
C LEU A 162 24.47 -12.95 -16.53
N LEU A 163 25.56 -12.32 -16.08
CA LEU A 163 26.79 -12.20 -16.89
C LEU A 163 27.41 -13.56 -17.24
N ALA A 164 27.17 -14.58 -16.42
CA ALA A 164 27.59 -15.95 -16.69
C ALA A 164 26.72 -16.70 -17.71
N ILE A 165 25.58 -16.14 -18.15
CA ILE A 165 24.71 -16.74 -19.19
C ILE A 165 25.25 -16.35 -20.58
N ARG A 166 25.75 -17.33 -21.36
CA ARG A 166 26.22 -17.09 -22.75
C ARG A 166 25.11 -17.20 -23.80
N ARG A 167 24.08 -17.99 -23.52
CA ARG A 167 22.98 -18.25 -24.45
C ARG A 167 21.68 -17.99 -23.70
N PRO A 168 21.24 -16.71 -23.59
CA PRO A 168 19.99 -16.39 -22.96
C PRO A 168 18.85 -17.06 -23.74
N SER A 169 17.92 -17.66 -22.99
CA SER A 169 16.69 -18.20 -23.54
C SER A 169 15.64 -17.10 -23.68
N ARG A 170 14.59 -17.35 -24.49
CA ARG A 170 13.42 -16.44 -24.56
C ARG A 170 12.83 -16.10 -23.18
N TRP A 171 12.89 -17.04 -22.24
CA TRP A 171 12.38 -16.85 -20.89
C TRP A 171 13.25 -15.92 -20.05
N ASP A 172 14.56 -15.87 -20.30
CA ASP A 172 15.43 -14.90 -19.64
C ASP A 172 15.00 -13.48 -20.00
N PHE A 173 14.68 -13.24 -21.28
CA PHE A 173 14.15 -11.94 -21.73
C PHE A 173 12.78 -11.62 -21.16
N VAL A 174 11.87 -12.59 -21.05
CA VAL A 174 10.56 -12.38 -20.41
C VAL A 174 10.73 -12.01 -18.94
N LEU A 175 11.54 -12.75 -18.19
CA LEU A 175 11.77 -12.50 -16.76
C LEU A 175 12.44 -11.14 -16.52
N VAL A 176 13.47 -10.79 -17.30
CA VAL A 176 14.10 -9.47 -17.26
C VAL A 176 13.11 -8.38 -17.67
N GLY A 177 12.32 -8.61 -18.72
CA GLY A 177 11.29 -7.69 -19.18
C GLY A 177 10.25 -7.37 -18.11
N LEU A 178 9.78 -8.38 -17.37
CA LEU A 178 8.88 -8.19 -16.23
C LEU A 178 9.52 -7.34 -15.14
N ILE A 179 10.79 -7.57 -14.80
CA ILE A 179 11.49 -6.77 -13.78
C ILE A 179 11.63 -5.32 -14.26
N LEU A 180 12.09 -5.12 -15.51
CA LEU A 180 12.35 -3.79 -16.06
C LEU A 180 11.06 -2.99 -16.29
N ALA A 181 9.97 -3.63 -16.72
CA ALA A 181 8.68 -2.96 -16.89
C ALA A 181 8.17 -2.40 -15.55
N GLN A 182 8.25 -3.19 -14.49
CA GLN A 182 7.92 -2.75 -13.12
C GLN A 182 8.82 -1.60 -12.66
N VAL A 183 10.14 -1.74 -12.81
CA VAL A 183 11.10 -0.68 -12.44
C VAL A 183 10.81 0.61 -13.20
N ALA A 184 10.62 0.55 -14.52
CA ALA A 184 10.34 1.71 -15.35
C ALA A 184 9.00 2.37 -15.00
N GLY A 185 7.93 1.58 -14.85
CA GLY A 185 6.61 2.10 -14.51
C GLY A 185 6.58 2.82 -13.16
N TYR A 186 7.28 2.29 -12.15
CA TYR A 186 7.35 2.93 -10.84
C TYR A 186 8.46 3.98 -10.69
N ALA A 187 9.40 4.06 -11.64
CA ALA A 187 10.29 5.22 -11.76
C ALA A 187 9.49 6.46 -12.16
N MET A 188 8.45 6.29 -12.98
CA MET A 188 7.51 7.36 -13.36
C MET A 188 6.52 7.72 -12.25
N TYR A 189 6.49 6.95 -11.15
CA TYR A 189 5.63 7.27 -10.01
C TYR A 189 6.35 8.20 -9.03
N TRP A 190 5.69 9.29 -8.65
CA TRP A 190 6.25 10.40 -7.87
C TRP A 190 6.63 10.03 -6.42
N HIS A 191 6.09 8.93 -5.89
CA HIS A 191 6.29 8.52 -4.51
C HIS A 191 7.22 7.30 -4.43
N GLU A 192 8.13 7.30 -3.46
CA GLU A 192 9.10 6.21 -3.24
C GLU A 192 8.45 4.94 -2.64
N GLY A 193 7.41 5.09 -1.82
CA GLY A 193 6.62 3.96 -1.33
C GLY A 193 7.40 3.00 -0.44
N ASP A 194 8.14 3.52 0.53
CA ASP A 194 8.82 2.67 1.51
C ASP A 194 7.80 1.87 2.35
N PHE A 195 7.94 0.54 2.34
CA PHE A 195 7.15 -0.35 3.20
C PHE A 195 7.91 -1.65 3.45
N ARG A 196 8.86 -1.63 4.39
CA ARG A 196 9.66 -2.81 4.80
C ARG A 196 10.23 -3.57 3.61
N GLY A 197 10.75 -2.81 2.63
CA GLY A 197 11.19 -3.30 1.32
C GLY A 197 10.67 -2.42 0.18
N PRO A 198 11.01 -2.73 -1.08
CA PRO A 198 10.56 -1.98 -2.24
C PRO A 198 9.11 -2.36 -2.59
N ARG A 199 8.15 -1.70 -1.92
CA ARG A 199 6.70 -1.95 -2.06
C ARG A 199 6.22 -2.13 -3.51
N PHE A 200 6.79 -1.34 -4.42
CA PHE A 200 6.38 -1.30 -5.81
C PHE A 200 6.97 -2.40 -6.69
N LEU A 201 8.03 -3.08 -6.24
CA LEU A 201 8.61 -4.22 -6.96
C LEU A 201 8.06 -5.57 -6.46
N PHE A 202 7.04 -5.54 -5.61
CA PHE A 202 6.47 -6.76 -5.02
C PHE A 202 5.89 -7.70 -6.07
N SER A 203 5.28 -7.18 -7.13
CA SER A 203 4.76 -7.96 -8.26
C SER A 203 5.85 -8.56 -9.15
N ALA A 204 7.08 -8.03 -9.10
CA ALA A 204 8.22 -8.56 -9.84
C ALA A 204 8.89 -9.76 -9.14
N LEU A 205 8.58 -10.02 -7.86
CA LEU A 205 9.25 -11.05 -7.06
C LEU A 205 9.29 -12.44 -7.72
N PRO A 206 8.21 -12.98 -8.33
CA PRO A 206 8.28 -14.29 -8.96
C PRO A 206 9.32 -14.33 -10.09
N ALA A 207 9.39 -13.26 -10.89
CA ALA A 207 10.37 -13.15 -11.96
C ALA A 207 11.79 -13.05 -11.42
N VAL A 208 12.01 -12.20 -10.41
CA VAL A 208 13.32 -12.04 -9.74
C VAL A 208 13.78 -13.36 -9.14
N THR A 209 12.92 -14.09 -8.42
CA THR A 209 13.27 -15.35 -7.76
C THR A 209 13.61 -16.44 -8.78
N ILE A 210 12.82 -16.62 -9.83
CA ILE A 210 13.11 -17.61 -10.88
C ILE A 210 14.43 -17.29 -11.57
N LEU A 211 14.63 -16.02 -11.93
CA LEU A 211 15.85 -15.57 -12.59
C LEU A 211 17.07 -15.73 -11.67
N PHE A 212 16.93 -15.47 -10.37
CA PHE A 212 17.96 -15.69 -9.37
C PHE A 212 18.40 -17.16 -9.31
N VAL A 213 17.47 -18.10 -9.20
CA VAL A 213 17.80 -19.53 -9.18
C VAL A 213 18.54 -19.95 -10.45
N ARG A 214 18.08 -19.47 -11.62
CA ARG A 214 18.72 -19.77 -12.89
C ARG A 214 20.13 -19.18 -13.00
N ALA A 215 20.29 -17.91 -12.65
CA ALA A 215 21.56 -17.20 -12.64
C ALA A 215 22.57 -17.89 -11.69
N HIS A 216 22.13 -18.28 -10.51
CA HIS A 216 22.94 -19.01 -9.54
C HIS A 216 23.44 -20.36 -10.08
N ARG A 217 22.54 -21.18 -10.65
CA ARG A 217 22.90 -22.47 -11.26
C ARG A 217 23.89 -22.29 -12.41
N GLN A 218 23.74 -21.23 -13.20
CA GLN A 218 24.64 -20.93 -14.30
C GLN A 218 26.02 -20.52 -13.79
N LEU A 219 26.08 -19.67 -12.76
CA LEU A 219 27.34 -19.26 -12.13
C LEU A 219 28.11 -20.47 -11.59
N ALA A 220 27.41 -21.39 -10.90
CA ALA A 220 28.03 -22.58 -10.32
C ALA A 220 28.60 -23.54 -11.37
N ARG A 221 28.04 -23.56 -12.60
CA ARG A 221 28.56 -24.33 -13.74
C ARG A 221 29.79 -23.71 -14.40
N ARG A 222 30.03 -22.41 -14.19
CA ARG A 222 31.16 -21.68 -14.82
C ARG A 222 32.44 -21.73 -14.02
N VAL A 223 32.36 -22.00 -12.73
CA VAL A 223 33.53 -22.15 -11.87
C VAL A 223 33.89 -23.64 -11.74
N PRO A 224 35.18 -24.02 -11.85
CA PRO A 224 35.60 -25.41 -11.71
C PRO A 224 35.88 -25.80 -10.24
N GLY A 225 35.91 -27.12 -9.99
CA GLY A 225 36.42 -27.72 -8.76
C GLY A 225 35.75 -27.24 -7.47
N THR A 226 36.56 -26.97 -6.44
CA THR A 226 36.09 -26.55 -5.10
C THR A 226 35.27 -25.26 -5.12
N ARG A 227 35.59 -24.32 -6.03
CA ARG A 227 34.82 -23.07 -6.18
C ARG A 227 33.37 -23.34 -6.59
N ALA A 228 33.12 -24.36 -7.41
CA ALA A 228 31.76 -24.78 -7.77
C ALA A 228 30.96 -25.30 -6.58
N ARG A 229 31.64 -25.96 -5.63
CA ARG A 229 31.01 -26.43 -4.39
C ARG A 229 30.67 -25.24 -3.49
N VAL A 230 31.59 -24.28 -3.34
CA VAL A 230 31.35 -23.03 -2.58
C VAL A 230 30.16 -22.27 -3.15
N VAL A 231 30.11 -22.03 -4.46
CA VAL A 231 28.97 -21.34 -5.08
C VAL A 231 27.68 -22.10 -4.81
N ARG A 232 27.61 -23.42 -5.03
CA ARG A 232 26.40 -24.22 -4.76
C ARG A 232 25.93 -24.17 -3.30
N LEU A 233 26.88 -24.13 -2.36
CA LEU A 233 26.58 -24.09 -0.93
C LEU A 233 26.25 -22.69 -0.42
N LEU A 234 26.57 -21.63 -1.17
CA LEU A 234 26.36 -20.25 -0.76
C LEU A 234 24.89 -19.97 -0.42
N VAL A 235 23.97 -20.34 -1.32
CA VAL A 235 22.52 -20.14 -1.13
C VAL A 235 21.98 -20.86 0.10
N PRO A 236 22.17 -22.19 0.27
CA PRO A 236 21.65 -22.87 1.46
C PRO A 236 22.31 -22.36 2.75
N ILE A 237 23.61 -22.02 2.75
CA ILE A 237 24.28 -21.42 3.92
C ILE A 237 23.62 -20.08 4.28
N CYS A 238 23.43 -19.18 3.31
CA CYS A 238 22.82 -17.88 3.58
C CYS A 238 21.35 -18.01 4.03
N LEU A 239 20.60 -18.98 3.51
CA LEU A 239 19.25 -19.29 3.99
C LEU A 239 19.27 -19.80 5.42
N ILE A 240 20.16 -20.74 5.75
CA ILE A 240 20.33 -21.22 7.13
C ILE A 240 20.64 -20.03 8.04
N LEU A 241 21.64 -19.21 7.72
CA LEU A 241 22.00 -18.03 8.51
C LEU A 241 20.83 -17.06 8.70
N SER A 242 20.04 -16.80 7.66
CA SER A 242 18.85 -15.94 7.72
C SER A 242 17.81 -16.45 8.74
N TRP A 243 17.69 -17.78 8.88
CA TRP A 243 16.71 -18.43 9.76
C TRP A 243 17.26 -18.91 11.10
N THR A 244 18.57 -18.85 11.35
CA THR A 244 19.17 -19.33 12.62
C THR A 244 19.88 -18.26 13.42
N THR A 245 20.35 -17.18 12.79
CA THR A 245 21.13 -16.15 13.51
C THR A 245 20.26 -14.97 13.93
N TRP A 246 20.16 -14.75 15.24
CA TRP A 246 19.45 -13.60 15.81
C TRP A 246 20.32 -12.34 15.92
N GLN A 247 21.63 -12.54 15.98
CA GLN A 247 22.62 -11.48 16.28
C GLN A 247 22.98 -10.62 15.06
N LEU A 248 22.67 -11.08 13.85
CA LEU A 248 22.88 -10.27 12.66
C LEU A 248 21.82 -9.16 12.60
N SER A 249 22.23 -7.98 12.13
CA SER A 249 21.32 -6.86 11.82
C SER A 249 20.33 -7.17 10.67
N VAL A 250 20.48 -8.33 10.05
CA VAL A 250 19.69 -8.87 8.94
C VAL A 250 19.30 -10.32 9.25
N GLY A 251 18.17 -10.81 8.74
CA GLY A 251 17.70 -12.16 9.02
C GLY A 251 16.18 -12.27 9.02
N ALA A 252 15.64 -13.38 8.53
CA ALA A 252 14.21 -13.67 8.57
C ALA A 252 13.69 -13.71 10.02
N LEU A 253 14.44 -14.29 10.96
CA LEU A 253 14.06 -14.30 12.38
C LEU A 253 14.06 -12.91 12.99
N ARG A 254 15.12 -12.12 12.72
CA ARG A 254 15.20 -10.74 13.19
C ARG A 254 14.06 -9.91 12.63
N ARG A 255 13.77 -10.07 11.32
CA ARG A 255 12.65 -9.40 10.68
C ARG A 255 11.34 -9.81 11.34
N ALA A 256 11.09 -11.09 11.56
CA ALA A 256 9.89 -11.59 12.22
C ALA A 256 9.73 -11.02 13.64
N HIS A 257 10.82 -10.88 14.39
CA HIS A 257 10.82 -10.23 15.68
C HIS A 257 10.44 -8.75 15.60
N ASP A 258 11.11 -7.99 14.73
CA ASP A 258 10.79 -6.57 14.55
C ASP A 258 9.34 -6.38 14.08
N LEU A 259 8.84 -7.29 13.23
CA LEU A 259 7.43 -7.32 12.84
C LEU A 259 6.55 -7.58 14.07
N ARG A 260 6.96 -8.48 14.99
CA ARG A 260 6.27 -8.85 16.24
C ARG A 260 6.30 -7.78 17.32
N ILE A 261 7.30 -6.89 17.35
CA ILE A 261 7.40 -5.79 18.32
C ILE A 261 7.02 -4.41 17.74
N ALA A 262 6.74 -4.31 16.44
CA ALA A 262 6.30 -3.07 15.80
C ALA A 262 5.09 -2.41 16.51
N PRO A 263 4.89 -1.09 16.42
CA PRO A 263 3.76 -0.44 17.10
C PRO A 263 2.40 -1.09 16.76
N ILE A 264 1.56 -1.26 17.79
CA ILE A 264 0.21 -1.85 17.65
C ILE A 264 -0.65 -1.10 16.66
N ALA A 265 -0.48 0.22 16.54
CA ALA A 265 -1.20 1.05 15.58
C ALA A 265 -1.08 0.54 14.13
N ALA A 266 -0.09 -0.32 13.81
CA ALA A 266 0.08 -0.95 12.50
C ALA A 266 -0.45 -2.41 12.41
N ARG A 267 -0.97 -3.00 13.50
CA ARG A 267 -1.29 -4.42 13.63
C ARG A 267 -2.59 -4.73 14.41
N VAL A 268 -3.45 -3.73 14.64
CA VAL A 268 -4.72 -3.97 15.35
C VAL A 268 -5.64 -4.86 14.51
N ASP A 269 -6.11 -5.94 15.11
CA ASP A 269 -7.30 -6.69 14.71
C ASP A 269 -8.44 -6.26 15.62
N ALA A 270 -9.30 -5.37 15.12
CA ALA A 270 -10.32 -4.71 15.92
C ALA A 270 -11.34 -5.72 16.47
N ASP A 271 -11.74 -6.69 15.66
CA ASP A 271 -12.72 -7.70 16.03
C ASP A 271 -12.17 -8.66 17.09
N SER A 272 -10.89 -9.02 16.99
CA SER A 272 -10.23 -9.84 18.01
C SER A 272 -10.16 -9.13 19.36
N VAL A 273 -9.88 -7.82 19.36
CA VAL A 273 -9.84 -7.01 20.58
C VAL A 273 -11.22 -6.91 21.23
N ALA A 274 -12.27 -6.66 20.44
CA ALA A 274 -13.64 -6.61 20.95
C ALA A 274 -14.09 -7.95 21.55
N ARG A 275 -13.84 -9.08 20.86
CA ARG A 275 -14.15 -10.42 21.37
C ARG A 275 -13.40 -10.74 22.66
N ALA A 276 -12.09 -10.46 22.72
CA ALA A 276 -11.29 -10.68 23.92
C ALA A 276 -11.75 -9.85 25.12
N SER A 277 -12.38 -8.71 24.85
CA SER A 277 -12.90 -7.79 25.87
C SER A 277 -14.39 -8.04 26.17
N ASN A 278 -15.00 -9.07 25.57
CA ASN A 278 -16.44 -9.36 25.66
C ASN A 278 -17.33 -8.14 25.35
N VAL A 279 -16.91 -7.33 24.37
CA VAL A 279 -17.62 -6.13 23.94
C VAL A 279 -18.57 -6.48 22.80
N HIS A 280 -19.85 -6.26 23.05
CA HIS A 280 -20.96 -6.49 22.14
C HIS A 280 -21.89 -5.27 22.16
N HIS A 281 -22.68 -5.09 21.10
CA HIS A 281 -23.63 -3.99 20.94
C HIS A 281 -23.04 -2.62 21.33
N ALA A 282 -21.90 -2.29 20.73
CA ALA A 282 -21.04 -1.20 21.20
C ALA A 282 -20.68 -0.18 20.11
N LEU A 283 -20.39 1.05 20.54
CA LEU A 283 -19.74 2.09 19.76
C LEU A 283 -18.34 2.34 20.31
N VAL A 284 -17.32 2.12 19.49
CA VAL A 284 -15.91 2.27 19.86
C VAL A 284 -15.31 3.47 19.15
N PHE A 285 -14.89 4.47 19.92
CA PHE A 285 -14.19 5.64 19.43
C PHE A 285 -12.69 5.37 19.30
N VAL A 286 -12.12 5.64 18.14
CA VAL A 286 -10.71 5.45 17.81
C VAL A 286 -10.05 6.83 17.69
N ALA A 287 -9.16 7.13 18.63
CA ALA A 287 -8.36 8.34 18.58
C ALA A 287 -7.21 8.18 17.57
N GLU A 288 -7.25 8.92 16.46
CA GLU A 288 -6.10 9.05 15.57
C GLU A 288 -5.15 10.13 16.06
N ARG A 289 -3.90 10.14 15.59
CA ARG A 289 -2.90 11.17 15.93
C ARG A 289 -3.33 12.56 15.53
N TRP A 290 -2.80 13.57 16.23
CA TRP A 290 -3.08 14.99 15.99
C TRP A 290 -2.99 15.40 14.50
N PRO A 291 -1.96 15.01 13.72
CA PRO A 291 -1.89 15.36 12.30
C PRO A 291 -3.04 14.79 11.47
N SER A 292 -3.48 13.56 11.78
CA SER A 292 -4.63 12.92 11.12
C SER A 292 -5.94 13.65 11.46
N ARG A 293 -6.09 14.10 12.72
CA ARG A 293 -7.24 14.93 13.13
C ARG A 293 -7.27 16.26 12.37
N LEU A 294 -6.12 16.93 12.22
CA LEU A 294 -6.01 18.17 11.44
C LEU A 294 -6.38 17.97 9.97
N ILE A 295 -5.88 16.90 9.32
CA ILE A 295 -6.25 16.56 7.93
C ILE A 295 -7.77 16.42 7.76
N ARG A 296 -8.45 15.77 8.72
CA ARG A 296 -9.91 15.61 8.67
C ARG A 296 -10.65 16.93 8.85
N ARG A 297 -10.15 17.82 9.73
CA ARG A 297 -10.71 19.17 9.88
C ARG A 297 -10.55 19.98 8.60
N LEU A 298 -9.42 19.86 7.91
CA LEU A 298 -9.22 20.48 6.60
C LEU A 298 -10.22 19.94 5.56
N TRP A 299 -10.47 18.62 5.53
CA TRP A 299 -11.51 18.05 4.65
C TRP A 299 -12.91 18.53 5.00
N ALA A 300 -13.21 18.77 6.28
CA ALA A 300 -14.48 19.35 6.72
C ALA A 300 -14.64 20.83 6.31
N LEU A 301 -13.53 21.49 5.96
CA LEU A 301 -13.48 22.82 5.35
C LEU A 301 -13.44 22.74 3.81
N ASP A 302 -13.96 21.67 3.21
CA ASP A 302 -14.00 21.42 1.76
C ASP A 302 -12.62 21.50 1.07
N MET A 303 -11.53 21.31 1.81
CA MET A 303 -10.20 21.27 1.23
C MET A 303 -9.99 19.92 0.56
N ASP A 304 -9.54 19.94 -0.70
CA ASP A 304 -9.18 18.72 -1.40
C ASP A 304 -8.00 18.02 -0.69
N ARG A 305 -7.87 16.71 -0.89
CA ARG A 305 -6.88 15.91 -0.14
C ARG A 305 -5.45 16.28 -0.46
N ALA A 306 -5.15 16.67 -1.70
CA ALA A 306 -3.80 17.05 -2.09
C ALA A 306 -3.39 18.35 -1.41
N SER A 307 -4.26 19.37 -1.45
CA SER A 307 -4.01 20.64 -0.78
C SER A 307 -3.90 20.47 0.74
N ALA A 308 -4.76 19.67 1.36
CA ALA A 308 -4.69 19.38 2.80
C ALA A 308 -3.35 18.71 3.17
N MET A 309 -2.93 17.71 2.38
CA MET A 309 -1.63 17.05 2.58
C MET A 309 -0.47 18.00 2.38
N ARG A 310 -0.51 18.86 1.36
CA ARG A 310 0.53 19.85 1.10
C ARG A 310 0.69 20.81 2.27
N LEU A 311 -0.42 21.37 2.78
CA LEU A 311 -0.40 22.26 3.93
C LEU A 311 0.20 21.59 5.18
N MET A 312 -0.19 20.33 5.43
CA MET A 312 0.34 19.53 6.53
C MET A 312 1.81 19.15 6.38
N TYR A 313 2.32 19.07 5.15
CA TYR A 313 3.72 18.76 4.88
C TYR A 313 4.62 20.00 4.99
N THR A 314 4.10 21.18 4.66
CA THR A 314 4.88 22.44 4.66
C THR A 314 4.75 23.25 5.95
N GLY A 315 3.67 23.07 6.72
CA GLY A 315 3.41 23.84 7.94
C GLY A 315 3.64 23.04 9.22
N GLU A 316 4.01 23.74 10.29
CA GLU A 316 4.02 23.16 11.64
C GLU A 316 2.59 22.87 12.11
N PHE A 317 2.38 21.74 12.81
CA PHE A 317 1.03 21.29 13.19
C PHE A 317 0.25 22.32 14.02
N CYS A 318 0.93 23.05 14.92
CA CYS A 318 0.26 24.07 15.73
C CYS A 318 -0.17 25.29 14.90
N SER A 319 0.69 25.75 13.97
CA SER A 319 0.35 26.82 13.02
C SER A 319 -0.78 26.42 12.08
N VAL A 320 -0.82 25.17 11.63
CA VAL A 320 -1.94 24.63 10.84
C VAL A 320 -3.22 24.56 11.67
N GLN A 321 -3.14 24.17 12.95
CA GLN A 321 -4.29 24.19 13.85
C GLN A 321 -4.86 25.61 14.00
N GLN A 322 -4.01 26.61 14.22
CA GLN A 322 -4.45 28.00 14.30
C GLN A 322 -5.11 28.47 13.01
N ALA A 323 -4.53 28.11 11.85
CA ALA A 323 -5.10 28.43 10.55
C ALA A 323 -6.51 27.84 10.40
N ILE A 324 -6.71 26.58 10.80
CA ILE A 324 -8.02 25.92 10.79
C ILE A 324 -8.99 26.62 11.74
N GLU A 325 -8.59 26.91 12.97
CA GLU A 325 -9.45 27.57 13.96
C GLU A 325 -9.87 28.97 13.52
N THR A 326 -8.96 29.71 12.90
CA THR A 326 -9.24 31.03 12.33
C THR A 326 -10.22 30.93 11.16
N GLU A 327 -10.05 29.94 10.28
CA GLU A 327 -10.93 29.74 9.13
C GLU A 327 -12.30 29.19 9.53
N GLU A 328 -12.39 28.35 10.56
CA GLU A 328 -13.67 27.87 11.13
C GLU A 328 -14.51 29.01 11.72
N ALA A 329 -13.88 30.11 12.17
CA ALA A 329 -14.57 31.31 12.62
C ALA A 329 -15.10 32.19 11.47
N VAL A 330 -14.65 31.96 10.23
CA VAL A 330 -15.14 32.70 9.05
C VAL A 330 -16.46 32.09 8.58
N PRO A 331 -17.49 32.89 8.23
CA PRO A 331 -18.73 32.37 7.68
C PRO A 331 -18.51 31.48 6.45
N ARG A 332 -19.12 30.29 6.44
CA ARG A 332 -18.92 29.23 5.41
C ARG A 332 -19.11 29.69 3.97
N ALA A 333 -19.89 30.74 3.72
CA ALA A 333 -20.14 31.31 2.39
C ALA A 333 -18.87 31.89 1.72
N LYS A 334 -17.78 32.18 2.45
CA LYS A 334 -16.53 32.72 1.88
C LYS A 334 -15.51 31.62 1.53
N ILE A 335 -15.88 30.73 0.61
CA ILE A 335 -15.00 29.63 0.15
C ILE A 335 -13.81 30.14 -0.68
N ALA A 336 -14.02 31.21 -1.45
CA ALA A 336 -12.97 31.80 -2.30
C ALA A 336 -11.76 32.24 -1.45
N GLY A 337 -10.55 31.88 -1.89
CA GLY A 337 -9.31 32.26 -1.22
C GLY A 337 -8.97 31.45 0.04
N ARG A 338 -9.76 30.44 0.41
CA ARG A 338 -9.56 29.64 1.65
C ARG A 338 -8.18 29.04 1.76
N LEU A 339 -7.70 28.40 0.68
CA LEU A 339 -6.36 27.80 0.66
C LEU A 339 -5.27 28.83 0.92
N GLN A 340 -5.37 30.01 0.31
CA GLN A 340 -4.40 31.08 0.47
C GLN A 340 -4.40 31.62 1.90
N ARG A 341 -5.57 31.79 2.53
CA ARG A 341 -5.66 32.21 3.94
C ARG A 341 -5.06 31.18 4.89
N LEU A 342 -5.44 29.90 4.72
CA LEU A 342 -4.91 28.80 5.52
C LEU A 342 -3.39 28.71 5.40
N ALA A 343 -2.87 28.77 4.16
CA ALA A 343 -1.43 28.74 3.90
C ALA A 343 -0.70 29.95 4.50
N ALA A 344 -1.26 31.15 4.36
CA ALA A 344 -0.67 32.37 4.89
C ALA A 344 -0.52 32.29 6.42
N ILE A 345 -1.58 31.91 7.14
CA ILE A 345 -1.52 31.77 8.61
C ILE A 345 -0.56 30.65 9.00
N ALA A 346 -0.64 29.48 8.37
CA ALA A 346 0.22 28.35 8.69
C ALA A 346 1.72 28.66 8.47
N SER A 347 2.06 29.46 7.45
CA SER A 347 3.43 29.88 7.16
C SER A 347 3.94 31.03 8.04
N ALA A 348 3.05 31.83 8.65
CA ALA A 348 3.43 32.99 9.44
C ALA A 348 4.12 32.61 10.76
N GLY A 349 3.93 31.37 11.25
CA GLY A 349 4.58 30.84 12.44
C GLY A 349 4.22 31.54 13.75
N ARG A 350 3.24 32.45 13.74
CA ARG A 350 2.82 33.24 14.91
C ARG A 350 1.61 32.61 15.59
N ILE A 351 1.86 31.93 16.70
CA ILE A 351 0.84 31.21 17.48
C ILE A 351 0.37 32.05 18.66
N ASP A 352 -0.95 32.26 18.78
CA ASP A 352 -1.52 32.93 19.94
C ASP A 352 -1.54 32.00 21.18
N ALA A 353 -1.62 32.59 22.38
CA ALA A 353 -1.52 31.84 23.63
C ALA A 353 -2.64 30.79 23.81
N VAL A 354 -3.84 31.05 23.29
CA VAL A 354 -4.99 30.14 23.40
C VAL A 354 -4.75 28.92 22.51
N THR A 355 -4.34 29.14 21.26
CA THR A 355 -4.00 28.07 20.33
C THR A 355 -2.82 27.26 20.84
N PHE A 356 -1.78 27.91 21.40
CA PHE A 356 -0.65 27.20 21.99
C PHE A 356 -1.07 26.26 23.13
N ALA A 357 -1.98 26.70 24.01
CA ALA A 357 -2.53 25.85 25.06
C ALA A 357 -3.29 24.65 24.49
N ARG A 358 -4.10 24.85 23.43
CA ARG A 358 -4.80 23.75 22.73
C ARG A 358 -3.84 22.78 22.05
N CYS A 359 -2.77 23.26 21.42
CA CYS A 359 -1.74 22.41 20.83
C CYS A 359 -1.06 21.54 21.88
N ARG A 360 -0.78 22.06 23.09
CA ARG A 360 -0.27 21.26 24.20
C ARG A 360 -1.27 20.19 24.64
N ALA A 361 -2.56 20.50 24.67
CA ALA A 361 -3.60 19.54 24.98
C ALA A 361 -3.71 18.43 23.91
N GLU A 362 -3.60 18.77 22.63
CA GLU A 362 -3.58 17.79 21.53
C GLU A 362 -2.35 16.87 21.60
N ALA A 363 -1.18 17.41 21.93
CA ALA A 363 0.04 16.63 22.16
C ALA A 363 -0.09 15.71 23.39
N ALA A 364 -0.71 16.20 24.47
CA ALA A 364 -1.01 15.39 25.65
C ALA A 364 -2.00 14.26 25.32
N ARG A 365 -3.04 14.54 24.53
CA ARG A 365 -4.00 13.54 24.07
C ARG A 365 -3.34 12.45 23.23
N ASP A 366 -2.38 12.80 22.37
CA ASP A 366 -1.63 11.80 21.61
C ASP A 366 -0.78 10.88 22.52
N ASN A 367 -0.34 11.38 23.68
CA ASN A 367 0.40 10.60 24.68
C ASN A 367 -0.49 9.61 25.45
N GLU A 368 -1.81 9.87 25.55
CA GLU A 368 -2.77 8.90 26.10
C GLU A 368 -2.93 7.66 25.21
N GLY A 369 -2.54 7.77 23.94
CA GLY A 369 -2.48 6.67 23.00
C GLY A 369 -3.41 6.85 21.80
N THR A 370 -2.92 6.45 20.63
CA THR A 370 -3.61 6.63 19.34
C THR A 370 -3.50 5.37 18.48
N ALA A 371 -4.39 5.26 17.50
CA ALA A 371 -4.41 4.18 16.52
C ALA A 371 -4.62 4.74 15.11
N ASN A 372 -4.24 3.96 14.10
CA ASN A 372 -4.73 4.20 12.74
C ASN A 372 -6.17 3.71 12.65
N PHE A 373 -7.09 4.50 12.11
CA PHE A 373 -8.49 4.09 11.98
C PHE A 373 -8.74 3.08 10.85
N ALA A 374 -7.86 3.02 9.84
CA ALA A 374 -8.10 2.21 8.65
C ALA A 374 -8.37 0.70 8.92
N PRO A 375 -7.70 0.02 9.86
CA PRO A 375 -8.03 -1.37 10.22
C PRO A 375 -9.43 -1.52 10.80
N PHE A 376 -9.89 -0.56 11.62
CA PHE A 376 -11.21 -0.59 12.25
C PHE A 376 -12.34 -0.36 11.25
N LEU A 377 -12.10 0.48 10.23
CA LEU A 377 -13.06 0.70 9.16
C LEU A 377 -13.38 -0.60 8.39
N ALA A 378 -12.41 -1.51 8.25
CA ALA A 378 -12.62 -2.79 7.60
C ALA A 378 -13.43 -3.80 8.43
N SER A 379 -13.50 -3.61 9.75
CA SER A 379 -14.31 -4.41 10.67
C SER A 379 -15.75 -3.92 10.79
N ASN A 380 -16.03 -2.69 10.36
CA ASN A 380 -17.40 -2.19 10.30
C ASN A 380 -18.22 -2.94 9.25
N THR A 381 -19.48 -3.20 9.56
CA THR A 381 -20.46 -3.68 8.58
C THR A 381 -21.31 -2.52 8.05
N ILE A 382 -22.00 -2.77 6.94
CA ILE A 382 -22.95 -1.82 6.36
C ILE A 382 -24.35 -2.41 6.55
N ASP A 383 -25.21 -1.67 7.24
CA ASP A 383 -26.61 -2.03 7.46
C ASP A 383 -27.42 -1.95 6.16
N HIS A 384 -28.65 -2.46 6.19
CA HIS A 384 -29.59 -2.44 5.06
C HIS A 384 -29.85 -1.02 4.50
N ASP A 385 -29.76 0.02 5.33
CA ASP A 385 -29.89 1.43 4.92
C ASP A 385 -28.62 2.02 4.27
N GLY A 386 -27.59 1.20 4.02
CA GLY A 386 -26.33 1.64 3.43
C GLY A 386 -25.45 2.46 4.37
N ARG A 387 -25.73 2.44 5.69
CA ARG A 387 -24.95 3.14 6.72
C ARG A 387 -24.07 2.18 7.51
N ILE A 388 -23.01 2.70 8.13
CA ILE A 388 -22.16 1.92 9.04
C ILE A 388 -23.00 1.37 10.21
N GLY A 389 -22.85 0.08 10.51
CA GLY A 389 -23.49 -0.64 11.60
C GLY A 389 -22.78 -1.95 11.95
N GLY A 390 -23.53 -2.90 12.52
CA GLY A 390 -23.02 -4.18 13.05
C GLY A 390 -23.08 -4.29 14.58
N ASP A 391 -22.57 -5.39 15.14
CA ASP A 391 -22.55 -5.64 16.60
C ASP A 391 -21.63 -4.62 17.30
N VAL A 392 -20.43 -4.41 16.76
CA VAL A 392 -19.50 -3.37 17.22
C VAL A 392 -19.26 -2.39 16.09
N VAL A 393 -19.54 -1.12 16.36
CA VAL A 393 -19.32 -0.02 15.42
C VAL A 393 -18.08 0.75 15.83
N TYR A 394 -17.13 0.90 14.92
CA TYR A 394 -15.94 1.70 15.12
C TYR A 394 -16.08 3.05 14.44
N ALA A 395 -15.89 4.11 15.21
CA ALA A 395 -15.92 5.48 14.73
C ALA A 395 -14.66 6.23 15.13
N LEU A 396 -14.36 7.30 14.42
CA LEU A 396 -13.29 8.20 14.82
C LEU A 396 -13.71 9.02 16.03
N ASP A 397 -12.77 9.21 16.95
CA ASP A 397 -12.97 10.14 18.05
C ASP A 397 -12.81 11.60 17.55
N LEU A 398 -13.92 12.31 17.41
CA LEU A 398 -13.99 13.72 17.02
C LEU A 398 -14.19 14.65 18.24
N GLY A 399 -13.98 14.16 19.46
CA GLY A 399 -14.16 14.92 20.70
C GLY A 399 -15.61 15.41 20.87
N PRO A 400 -15.86 16.71 21.08
CA PRO A 400 -17.22 17.24 21.29
C PRO A 400 -18.21 16.94 20.15
N ARG A 401 -17.72 16.69 18.92
CA ARG A 401 -18.58 16.34 17.78
C ARG A 401 -19.08 14.89 17.80
N ASN A 402 -18.67 14.09 18.78
CA ASN A 402 -19.14 12.71 18.94
C ASN A 402 -20.63 12.62 19.31
N GLU A 403 -21.25 13.71 19.77
CA GLU A 403 -22.67 13.74 20.18
C GLU A 403 -23.64 13.31 19.07
N LEU A 404 -23.31 13.55 17.80
CA LEU A 404 -24.13 13.07 16.67
C LEU A 404 -24.14 11.54 16.57
N LEU A 405 -22.99 10.90 16.86
CA LEU A 405 -22.89 9.45 16.90
C LEU A 405 -23.55 8.89 18.15
N ARG A 406 -23.49 9.63 19.26
CA ARG A 406 -24.22 9.29 20.50
C ARG A 406 -25.72 9.32 20.31
N ALA A 407 -26.25 10.32 19.59
CA ALA A 407 -27.66 10.38 19.27
C ALA A 407 -28.11 9.21 18.38
N ARG A 408 -27.28 8.81 17.41
CA ARG A 408 -27.60 7.69 16.50
C ARG A 408 -27.47 6.31 17.15
N PHE A 409 -26.46 6.12 18.01
CA PHE A 409 -26.11 4.85 18.65
C PHE A 409 -26.33 4.91 20.17
N GLY A 410 -27.38 5.61 20.60
CA GLY A 410 -27.68 5.88 22.01
C GLY A 410 -28.04 4.65 22.82
N ASP A 411 -28.43 3.57 22.14
CA ASP A 411 -28.75 2.26 22.68
C ASP A 411 -27.51 1.38 22.96
N ARG A 412 -26.31 1.86 22.63
CA ARG A 412 -25.07 1.07 22.69
C ARG A 412 -24.18 1.42 23.87
N SER A 413 -23.39 0.44 24.30
CA SER A 413 -22.29 0.68 25.24
C SER A 413 -21.14 1.39 24.52
N TRP A 414 -20.54 2.39 25.17
CA TRP A 414 -19.52 3.22 24.53
C TRP A 414 -18.14 2.96 25.08
N TYR A 415 -17.18 2.84 24.17
CA TYR A 415 -15.78 2.58 24.49
C TYR A 415 -14.86 3.54 23.73
N ARG A 416 -13.66 3.76 24.26
CA ARG A 416 -12.53 4.28 23.51
C ARG A 416 -11.50 3.18 23.31
N PHE A 417 -10.94 3.11 22.11
CA PHE A 417 -9.73 2.36 21.85
C PHE A 417 -8.52 3.16 22.29
N ALA A 418 -7.68 2.58 23.15
CA ALA A 418 -6.35 3.12 23.44
C ALA A 418 -5.35 1.98 23.68
N PRO A 419 -4.09 2.11 23.23
CA PRO A 419 -3.06 1.15 23.57
C PRO A 419 -2.63 1.29 25.05
N ARG A 420 -2.84 0.27 25.88
CA ARG A 420 -2.34 0.22 27.25
C ARG A 420 -0.83 -0.01 27.23
N ARG A 421 -0.07 0.80 27.98
CA ARG A 421 1.36 0.55 28.24
C ARG A 421 1.50 -0.33 29.49
N THR A 422 2.01 -1.55 29.33
CA THR A 422 2.30 -2.47 30.44
C THR A 422 3.73 -3.01 30.27
N ALA A 423 4.62 -2.72 31.22
CA ALA A 423 5.99 -3.24 31.27
C ALA A 423 6.79 -3.14 29.93
N GLY A 424 6.67 -2.02 29.21
CA GLY A 424 7.36 -1.82 27.93
C GLY A 424 6.64 -2.39 26.69
N HIS A 425 5.52 -3.10 26.87
CA HIS A 425 4.65 -3.53 25.79
C HIS A 425 3.42 -2.61 25.71
N LEU A 426 3.09 -2.17 24.50
CA LEU A 426 1.75 -1.66 24.22
C LEU A 426 0.85 -2.88 24.03
N ALA A 427 -0.39 -2.87 24.51
CA ALA A 427 -1.43 -3.86 24.22
C ALA A 427 -2.71 -3.11 23.78
N PRO A 428 -3.44 -3.57 22.73
CA PRO A 428 -4.68 -2.92 22.33
C PRO A 428 -5.76 -3.22 23.38
N GLU A 429 -6.43 -2.18 23.89
CA GLU A 429 -7.48 -2.32 24.90
C GLU A 429 -8.65 -1.37 24.63
N LEU A 430 -9.84 -1.77 25.06
CA LEU A 430 -11.06 -0.96 25.03
C LEU A 430 -11.36 -0.49 26.45
N PHE A 431 -11.46 0.82 26.63
CA PHE A 431 -11.83 1.44 27.89
C PHE A 431 -13.25 1.98 27.77
N PRO A 432 -14.09 1.91 28.81
CA PRO A 432 -15.37 2.62 28.82
C PRO A 432 -15.16 4.09 28.47
N TYR A 433 -15.97 4.60 27.54
CA TYR A 433 -15.91 6.01 27.16
C TYR A 433 -16.53 6.83 28.30
N PRO A 434 -15.85 7.87 28.82
CA PRO A 434 -16.42 8.66 29.91
C PRO A 434 -17.80 9.22 29.50
N ALA A 435 -18.78 9.06 30.38
CA ALA A 435 -20.05 9.77 30.23
C ALA A 435 -19.74 11.26 30.09
N ALA A 436 -20.42 11.98 29.20
CA ALA A 436 -20.23 13.43 29.17
C ALA A 436 -20.56 13.97 30.56
N ASN A 437 -19.60 14.60 31.21
CA ASN A 437 -19.93 15.49 32.31
C ASN A 437 -20.86 16.56 31.73
N ALA A 438 -22.00 16.79 32.37
CA ALA A 438 -23.04 17.73 31.93
C ALA A 438 -22.60 19.20 31.78
N THR A 439 -21.30 19.48 31.91
CA THR A 439 -20.69 20.82 31.84
C THR A 439 -20.02 21.14 30.51
N ASP A 440 -19.81 20.17 29.61
CA ASP A 440 -19.19 20.38 28.28
C ASP A 440 -20.24 20.53 27.17
N SER A 441 -21.27 21.35 27.40
CA SER A 441 -22.14 21.80 26.31
C SER A 441 -21.36 22.75 25.40
N PRO A 442 -21.27 22.51 24.09
CA PRO A 442 -20.68 23.48 23.17
C PRO A 442 -21.58 24.71 23.13
N ARG A 443 -21.01 25.88 23.43
CA ARG A 443 -21.56 27.17 23.01
C ARG A 443 -21.05 27.50 21.61
#